data_AF-A0A842Q6C2-F1
#
_entry.id   AF-A0A842Q6C2-F1
#
_cell.length_a   1.000
_cell.length_b   1.000
_cell.length_c   1.000
_cell.angle_alpha   90.00
_cell.angle_beta   90.00
_cell.angle_gamma   90.00
#
_symmetry.space_group_name_H-M   'P 1'
#
loop_
_entity.id
_entity.type
_entity.pdbx_description
1 polymer ?
#
loop_
_entity_poly.entity_id
_entity_poly.type
_entity_poly.pdbx_seq_one_letter_code
_entity_poly.pdbx_strand_id
1 'polypeptide(L)'
;MVSAILQGSLFIVLTSSGIAIQLMYLYTINIIQFLLLSFEGPAKWIFLGYIFYPILITLIAITAIFYNHLEVNLQKRVRGIKSVLAWINLIGVNAGGAAVAMTLIYAGLVSSGILDVIISGSAATTNLRENTAVMSEFVFPIVVFADILITGAVVDSIMYFATYFQNPHHKRTKCSIQGSKIY
;
A
#
# COMPACT_ATOMS: atom_id res chain seq x y z
N MET A 1 9.28 -7.63 5.08
CA MET A 1 8.41 -8.38 6.02
C MET A 1 7.74 -7.48 7.04
N VAL A 2 8.47 -6.75 7.90
CA VAL A 2 7.86 -5.88 8.95
C VAL A 2 6.85 -4.88 8.37
N SER A 3 7.18 -4.19 7.27
CA SER A 3 6.28 -3.27 6.58
C SER A 3 4.99 -3.93 6.05
N ALA A 4 5.07 -5.14 5.49
CA ALA A 4 3.90 -5.87 4.99
C ALA A 4 2.98 -6.30 6.15
N ILE A 5 3.56 -6.73 7.27
CA ILE A 5 2.82 -7.08 8.49
C ILE A 5 2.12 -5.84 9.05
N LEU A 6 2.80 -4.69 9.08
CA LEU A 6 2.22 -3.43 9.56
C LEU A 6 1.06 -2.95 8.67
N GLN A 7 1.23 -2.96 7.34
CA GLN A 7 0.15 -2.58 6.42
C GLN A 7 -1.02 -3.56 6.47
N GLY A 8 -0.74 -4.86 6.58
CA GLY A 8 -1.77 -5.89 6.76
C GLY A 8 -2.53 -5.72 8.07
N SER A 9 -1.85 -5.42 9.17
CA SER A 9 -2.48 -5.13 10.46
C SER A 9 -3.36 -3.87 10.39
N LEU A 10 -2.88 -2.82 9.72
CA LEU A 10 -3.65 -1.59 9.51
C LEU A 10 -4.93 -1.86 8.71
N PHE A 11 -4.88 -2.73 7.69
CA PHE A 11 -6.06 -3.14 6.93
C PHE A 11 -7.10 -3.86 7.78
N ILE A 12 -6.66 -4.75 8.66
CA ILE A 12 -7.56 -5.50 9.55
C ILE A 12 -8.26 -4.53 10.51
N VAL A 13 -7.54 -3.57 11.09
CA VAL A 13 -8.11 -2.54 11.96
C VAL A 13 -9.10 -1.64 11.20
N LEU A 14 -8.76 -1.24 9.98
CA LEU A 14 -9.64 -0.45 9.14
C LEU A 14 -10.93 -1.21 8.82
N THR A 15 -10.82 -2.47 8.43
CA THR A 15 -11.96 -3.34 8.09
C THR A 15 -12.85 -3.58 9.30
N SER A 16 -12.25 -3.90 10.46
CA SER A 16 -13.01 -4.13 11.68
C SER A 16 -13.73 -2.85 12.15
N SER A 17 -13.11 -1.69 12.00
CA SER A 17 -13.74 -0.40 12.30
C SER A 17 -14.93 -0.10 11.37
N GLY A 18 -14.81 -0.40 10.07
CA GLY A 18 -15.90 -0.24 9.11
C GLY A 18 -17.10 -1.12 9.45
N ILE A 19 -16.85 -2.39 9.80
CA ILE A 19 -17.89 -3.33 10.24
C ILE A 19 -18.53 -2.84 11.56
N ALA A 20 -17.74 -2.34 12.51
CA ALA A 20 -18.25 -1.83 13.79
C ALA A 20 -19.14 -0.60 13.60
N ILE A 21 -18.74 0.35 12.75
CA ILE A 21 -19.55 1.53 12.38
C ILE A 21 -20.84 1.07 11.70
N GLN A 22 -20.75 0.14 10.75
CA GLN A 22 -21.93 -0.40 10.08
C GLN A 22 -22.90 -1.08 11.07
N LEU A 23 -22.38 -1.82 12.05
CA LEU A 23 -23.19 -2.46 13.10
C LEU A 23 -23.85 -1.43 14.02
N MET A 24 -23.15 -0.34 14.34
CA MET A 24 -23.65 0.74 15.19
C MET A 24 -24.74 1.59 14.51
N TYR A 25 -24.64 1.80 13.20
CA TYR A 25 -25.55 2.62 12.40
C TYR A 25 -26.49 1.82 11.49
N LEU A 26 -26.69 0.54 11.79
CA LEU A 26 -27.48 -0.42 11.00
C LEU A 26 -28.93 0.04 10.75
N TYR A 27 -29.47 0.88 11.65
CA TYR A 27 -30.83 1.41 11.58
C TYR A 27 -30.93 2.84 11.03
N THR A 28 -29.80 3.56 10.93
CA THR A 28 -29.76 4.98 10.53
C THR A 28 -29.36 5.15 9.07
N ILE A 29 -28.50 4.28 8.55
CA ILE A 29 -28.06 4.30 7.15
C ILE A 29 -28.76 3.16 6.41
N ASN A 30 -29.66 3.50 5.48
CA ASN A 30 -30.34 2.50 4.67
C ASN A 30 -29.32 1.82 3.73
N ILE A 31 -29.20 0.50 3.82
CA ILE A 31 -28.15 -0.25 3.11
C ILE A 31 -28.24 -0.08 1.59
N ILE A 32 -29.46 0.12 1.07
CA ILE A 32 -29.71 0.39 -0.34
C ILE A 32 -29.12 1.74 -0.74
N GLN A 33 -29.26 2.76 0.11
CA GLN A 33 -28.76 4.12 -0.16
C GLN A 33 -27.23 4.16 -0.10
N PHE A 34 -26.62 3.42 0.83
CA PHE A 34 -25.17 3.25 0.89
C PHE A 34 -24.61 2.49 -0.32
N LEU A 35 -25.26 1.41 -0.75
CA LEU A 35 -24.89 0.69 -1.97
C LEU A 35 -25.04 1.60 -3.19
N LEU A 36 -26.15 2.31 -3.33
CA LEU A 36 -26.39 3.22 -4.44
C LEU A 36 -25.28 4.27 -4.52
N LEU A 37 -24.93 4.92 -3.40
CA LEU A 37 -23.83 5.89 -3.34
C LEU A 37 -22.47 5.30 -3.74
N SER A 38 -22.26 4.02 -3.42
CA SER A 38 -21.02 3.30 -3.75
C SER A 38 -20.90 2.97 -5.24
N PHE A 39 -22.01 2.96 -5.99
CA PHE A 39 -22.03 2.75 -7.45
C PHE A 39 -22.26 4.05 -8.24
N GLU A 40 -23.09 4.95 -7.73
CA GLU A 40 -23.42 6.26 -8.27
C GLU A 40 -23.13 7.33 -7.23
N GLY A 41 -22.08 8.14 -7.44
CA GLY A 41 -21.74 9.26 -6.55
C GLY A 41 -20.28 9.26 -6.08
N PRO A 42 -19.94 10.10 -5.09
CA PRO A 42 -18.59 10.22 -4.56
C PRO A 42 -18.14 9.02 -3.69
N ALA A 43 -19.06 8.22 -3.13
CA ALA A 43 -18.67 7.07 -2.31
C ALA A 43 -18.05 5.92 -3.12
N LYS A 44 -18.20 5.90 -4.46
CA LYS A 44 -17.45 4.97 -5.34
C LYS A 44 -15.93 5.02 -5.12
N TRP A 45 -15.41 6.18 -4.71
CA TRP A 45 -13.99 6.35 -4.43
C TRP A 45 -13.56 5.67 -3.12
N ILE A 46 -14.48 5.55 -2.15
CA ILE A 46 -14.27 4.71 -0.95
C ILE A 46 -14.16 3.25 -1.37
N PHE A 47 -15.09 2.78 -2.20
CA PHE A 47 -15.09 1.41 -2.71
C PHE A 47 -13.82 1.11 -3.52
N LEU A 48 -13.43 2.03 -4.40
CA LEU A 48 -12.20 1.93 -5.17
C LEU A 48 -10.96 1.87 -4.26
N GLY A 49 -10.86 2.76 -3.28
CA GLY A 49 -9.77 2.76 -2.30
C GLY A 49 -9.71 1.46 -1.48
N TYR A 50 -10.86 0.94 -1.07
CA TYR A 50 -10.98 -0.29 -0.30
C TYR A 50 -10.57 -1.54 -1.10
N ILE A 51 -10.86 -1.62 -2.40
CA ILE A 51 -10.38 -2.71 -3.26
C ILE A 51 -8.89 -2.53 -3.61
N PHE A 52 -8.46 -1.30 -3.84
CA PHE A 52 -7.08 -1.01 -4.24
C PHE A 52 -6.07 -1.33 -3.13
N TYR A 53 -6.41 -1.05 -1.87
CA TYR A 53 -5.53 -1.28 -0.73
C TYR A 53 -5.07 -2.74 -0.50
N PRO A 54 -5.93 -3.77 -0.51
CA PRO A 54 -5.51 -5.17 -0.38
C PRO A 54 -4.70 -5.67 -1.58
N ILE A 55 -4.91 -5.11 -2.79
CA ILE A 55 -4.06 -5.41 -3.96
C ILE A 55 -2.63 -4.92 -3.69
N LEU A 56 -2.47 -3.71 -3.16
CA LEU A 56 -1.15 -3.17 -2.80
C LEU A 56 -0.47 -3.96 -1.68
N ILE A 57 -1.21 -4.35 -0.64
CA ILE A 57 -0.67 -5.19 0.45
C ILE A 57 -0.17 -6.52 -0.10
N THR A 58 -0.93 -7.14 -1.00
CA THR A 58 -0.57 -8.42 -1.65
C THR A 58 0.70 -8.26 -2.47
N LEU A 59 0.83 -7.18 -3.24
CA LEU A 59 2.04 -6.88 -4.02
C LEU A 59 3.28 -6.78 -3.13
N ILE A 60 3.17 -6.07 -2.00
CA ILE A 60 4.28 -5.87 -1.05
C ILE A 60 4.64 -7.18 -0.34
N ALA A 61 3.65 -8.01 0.00
CA ALA A 61 3.86 -9.32 0.58
C ALA A 61 4.61 -10.25 -0.39
N ILE A 62 4.19 -10.28 -1.66
CA ILE A 62 4.84 -11.06 -2.72
C ILE A 62 6.30 -10.63 -2.89
N THR A 63 6.56 -9.33 -3.04
CA THR A 63 7.92 -8.78 -3.13
C THR A 63 8.77 -9.17 -1.92
N ALA A 64 8.22 -9.14 -0.71
CA ALA A 64 8.94 -9.53 0.50
C ALA A 64 9.32 -11.03 0.54
N ILE A 65 8.41 -11.90 0.08
CA ILE A 65 8.67 -13.36 -0.03
C ILE A 65 9.77 -13.61 -1.06
N PHE A 66 9.75 -12.89 -2.18
CA PHE A 66 10.79 -13.00 -3.21
C PHE A 66 12.17 -12.57 -2.71
N TYR A 67 12.27 -11.44 -2.00
CA TYR A 67 13.55 -11.03 -1.40
C TYR A 67 14.07 -12.06 -0.40
N ASN A 68 13.19 -12.68 0.40
CA ASN A 68 13.57 -13.77 1.29
C ASN A 68 14.12 -14.98 0.52
N HIS A 69 13.48 -15.35 -0.59
CA HIS A 69 13.96 -16.44 -1.45
C HIS A 69 15.32 -16.13 -2.09
N LEU A 70 15.53 -14.89 -2.57
CA LEU A 70 16.82 -14.47 -3.14
C LEU A 70 17.96 -14.50 -2.12
N GLU A 71 17.71 -14.09 -0.88
CA GLU A 71 18.74 -14.03 0.16
C GLU A 71 19.09 -15.42 0.73
N VAL A 72 18.06 -16.25 1.00
CA VAL A 72 18.22 -17.57 1.61
C VAL A 72 18.69 -18.61 0.59
N ASN A 73 18.12 -18.63 -0.61
CA ASN A 73 18.41 -19.70 -1.59
C ASN A 73 19.52 -19.37 -2.58
N LEU A 74 19.72 -18.10 -2.95
CA LEU A 74 20.77 -17.72 -3.92
C LEU A 74 22.06 -17.18 -3.29
N GLN A 75 22.12 -16.98 -1.96
CA GLN A 75 23.24 -16.36 -1.23
C GLN A 75 23.75 -15.04 -1.82
N LYS A 76 22.97 -14.38 -2.69
CA LYS A 76 23.30 -13.09 -3.30
C LYS A 76 22.97 -12.00 -2.30
N ARG A 77 23.86 -11.82 -1.31
CA ARG A 77 23.69 -10.84 -0.24
C ARG A 77 23.59 -9.43 -0.81
N VAL A 78 22.44 -8.81 -0.60
CA VAL A 78 22.13 -7.44 -1.01
C VAL A 78 22.90 -6.48 -0.07
N ARG A 79 24.08 -5.98 -0.47
CA ARG A 79 24.86 -5.00 0.33
C ARG A 79 25.26 -3.78 -0.51
N GLY A 80 25.22 -2.59 0.10
CA GLY A 80 25.70 -1.32 -0.48
C GLY A 80 24.59 -0.42 -1.05
N ILE A 81 24.73 0.01 -2.30
CA ILE A 81 23.78 0.88 -3.06
C ILE A 81 22.32 0.40 -3.00
N LYS A 82 22.14 -0.91 -2.79
CA LYS A 82 20.85 -1.56 -2.57
C LYS A 82 20.12 -1.09 -1.29
N SER A 83 20.80 -0.41 -0.35
CA SER A 83 20.19 0.17 0.86
C SER A 83 19.37 1.43 0.55
N VAL A 84 19.87 2.36 -0.26
CA VAL A 84 19.11 3.55 -0.69
C VAL A 84 17.93 3.15 -1.57
N LEU A 85 18.14 2.16 -2.44
CA LEU A 85 17.09 1.58 -3.26
C LEU A 85 16.04 0.83 -2.43
N ALA A 86 16.46 0.14 -1.36
CA ALA A 86 15.53 -0.45 -0.38
C ALA A 86 14.74 0.64 0.37
N TRP A 87 15.33 1.79 0.66
CA TRP A 87 14.61 2.93 1.25
C TRP A 87 13.58 3.54 0.28
N ILE A 88 13.92 3.69 -1.00
CA ILE A 88 12.99 4.18 -2.03
C ILE A 88 11.82 3.20 -2.22
N ASN A 89 12.08 1.90 -2.19
CA ASN A 89 11.02 0.89 -2.25
C ASN A 89 10.16 0.88 -0.97
N LEU A 90 10.81 0.96 0.19
CA LEU A 90 10.16 0.97 1.50
C LEU A 90 9.32 2.23 1.74
N ILE A 91 9.67 3.36 1.14
CA ILE A 91 8.90 4.60 1.24
C ILE A 91 7.91 4.71 0.08
N GLY A 92 8.36 4.51 -1.16
CA GLY A 92 7.55 4.71 -2.36
C GLY A 92 6.33 3.80 -2.44
N VAL A 93 6.53 2.47 -2.30
CA VAL A 93 5.42 1.51 -2.48
C VAL A 93 4.54 1.43 -1.23
N ASN A 94 5.13 1.54 -0.05
CA ASN A 94 4.43 1.38 1.23
C ASN A 94 3.79 2.70 1.70
N ALA A 95 4.55 3.81 1.77
CA ALA A 95 3.99 5.09 2.17
C ALA A 95 3.14 5.70 1.06
N GLY A 96 3.58 5.61 -0.21
CA GLY A 96 2.77 6.03 -1.36
C GLY A 96 1.48 5.21 -1.48
N GLY A 97 1.56 3.88 -1.33
CA GLY A 97 0.39 3.01 -1.41
C GLY A 97 -0.63 3.24 -0.30
N ALA A 98 -0.17 3.36 0.94
CA ALA A 98 -1.04 3.71 2.06
C ALA A 98 -1.61 5.13 1.89
N ALA A 99 -0.81 6.09 1.44
CA ALA A 99 -1.27 7.47 1.24
C ALA A 99 -2.34 7.57 0.13
N VAL A 100 -2.17 6.91 -1.02
CA VAL A 100 -3.18 6.86 -2.09
C VAL A 100 -4.49 6.27 -1.57
N ALA A 101 -4.42 5.11 -0.91
CA ALA A 101 -5.62 4.44 -0.41
C ALA A 101 -6.33 5.25 0.67
N MET A 102 -5.59 5.78 1.65
CA MET A 102 -6.15 6.61 2.72
C MET A 102 -6.74 7.91 2.17
N THR A 103 -6.10 8.55 1.17
CA THR A 103 -6.64 9.75 0.54
C THR A 103 -7.90 9.45 -0.25
N LEU A 104 -7.97 8.33 -0.97
CA LEU A 104 -9.19 7.89 -1.68
C LEU A 104 -10.36 7.62 -0.71
N ILE A 105 -10.09 6.91 0.38
CA ILE A 105 -11.08 6.58 1.40
C ILE A 105 -11.56 7.86 2.10
N TYR A 106 -10.64 8.74 2.50
CA TYR A 106 -10.97 10.00 3.17
C TYR A 106 -11.73 10.95 2.24
N ALA A 107 -11.25 11.15 1.00
CA ALA A 107 -11.92 11.99 0.02
C ALA A 107 -13.33 11.48 -0.30
N GLY A 108 -13.49 10.16 -0.45
CA GLY A 108 -14.80 9.54 -0.63
C GLY A 108 -15.72 9.72 0.58
N LEU A 109 -15.20 9.63 1.80
CA LEU A 109 -15.95 9.83 3.05
C LEU A 109 -16.44 11.28 3.23
N VAL A 110 -15.59 12.27 2.93
CA VAL A 110 -15.94 13.69 3.04
C VAL A 110 -16.93 14.08 1.94
N SER A 111 -16.69 13.66 0.70
CA SER A 111 -17.52 14.03 -0.45
C SER A 111 -18.89 13.35 -0.47
N SER A 112 -19.03 12.17 0.14
CA SER A 112 -20.31 11.46 0.27
C SER A 112 -21.19 11.99 1.41
N GLY A 113 -20.67 12.84 2.29
CA GLY A 113 -21.39 13.33 3.47
C GLY A 113 -21.56 12.29 4.59
N ILE A 114 -21.02 11.07 4.43
CA ILE A 114 -21.09 10.00 5.44
C ILE A 114 -20.38 10.42 6.73
N LEU A 115 -19.26 11.15 6.63
CA LEU A 115 -18.54 11.66 7.80
C LEU A 115 -19.40 12.58 8.67
N ASP A 116 -20.24 13.40 8.07
CA ASP A 116 -21.10 14.34 8.79
C ASP A 116 -22.16 13.60 9.60
N VAL A 117 -22.72 12.52 9.06
CA VAL A 117 -23.66 11.63 9.78
C VAL A 117 -22.99 10.94 10.97
N ILE A 118 -21.75 10.47 10.81
CA ILE A 118 -21.00 9.79 11.88
C ILE A 118 -20.65 10.77 13.02
N ILE A 119 -20.27 12.01 12.70
CA ILE A 119 -19.82 13.01 13.69
C ILE A 119 -21.01 13.69 14.38
N SER A 120 -22.04 14.05 13.64
CA SER A 120 -23.20 14.78 14.19
C SER A 120 -24.12 13.88 15.02
N GLY A 121 -23.99 12.54 14.93
CA GLY A 121 -24.85 11.57 15.59
C GLY A 121 -26.33 11.73 15.23
N SER A 122 -26.61 12.53 14.19
CA SER A 122 -27.94 13.01 13.87
C SER A 122 -28.65 11.99 13.00
N ALA A 123 -29.86 11.61 13.41
CA ALA A 123 -30.81 10.86 12.58
C ALA A 123 -31.37 11.70 11.41
N ALA A 124 -30.96 12.96 11.27
CA ALA A 124 -31.19 13.76 10.07
C ALA A 124 -30.06 13.41 9.09
N THR A 125 -30.30 12.94 7.87
CA THR A 125 -31.43 13.14 6.97
C THR A 125 -31.46 11.99 5.98
N THR A 126 -32.66 11.65 5.51
CA THR A 126 -32.95 10.77 4.36
C THR A 126 -32.25 11.15 3.04
N ASN A 127 -31.42 12.20 3.05
CA ASN A 127 -30.64 12.68 1.92
C ASN A 127 -29.20 12.97 2.40
N LEU A 128 -28.25 12.15 1.97
CA LEU A 128 -26.82 12.46 2.09
C LEU A 128 -26.53 13.70 1.24
N ARG A 129 -25.96 14.74 1.85
CA ARG A 129 -25.59 15.96 1.12
C ARG A 129 -24.25 15.74 0.45
N GLU A 130 -24.30 15.09 -0.71
CA GLU A 130 -23.14 14.86 -1.54
C GLU A 130 -22.52 16.19 -2.00
N ASN A 131 -21.20 16.27 -1.91
CA ASN A 131 -20.44 17.41 -2.43
C ASN A 131 -19.32 16.90 -3.34
N THR A 132 -19.64 16.78 -4.62
CA THR A 132 -18.71 16.37 -5.67
C THR A 132 -17.58 17.38 -5.89
N ALA A 133 -17.77 18.65 -5.51
CA ALA A 133 -16.74 19.68 -5.65
C ALA A 133 -15.54 19.42 -4.72
N VAL A 134 -15.78 18.89 -3.51
CA VAL A 134 -14.70 18.53 -2.57
C VAL A 134 -13.80 17.45 -3.16
N MET A 135 -14.37 16.50 -3.91
CA MET A 135 -13.59 15.45 -4.56
C MET A 135 -12.56 16.02 -5.55
N SER A 136 -12.89 17.11 -6.23
CA SER A 136 -12.00 17.75 -7.22
C SER A 136 -10.71 18.28 -6.59
N GLU A 137 -10.76 18.73 -5.34
CA GLU A 137 -9.59 19.22 -4.59
C GLU A 137 -8.65 18.07 -4.21
N PHE A 138 -9.19 16.86 -4.01
CA PHE A 138 -8.41 15.66 -3.69
C PHE A 138 -7.81 14.98 -4.92
N VAL A 139 -8.23 15.31 -6.14
CA VAL A 139 -7.67 14.72 -7.37
C VAL A 139 -6.17 14.96 -7.45
N PHE A 140 -5.71 16.19 -7.20
CA PHE A 140 -4.29 16.52 -7.30
C PHE A 140 -3.42 15.75 -6.27
N PRO A 141 -3.75 15.73 -4.96
CA PRO A 141 -3.06 14.87 -3.99
C PRO A 141 -3.05 13.39 -4.37
N ILE A 142 -4.16 12.84 -4.86
CA ILE A 142 -4.25 11.42 -5.26
C ILE A 142 -3.28 11.12 -6.40
N VAL A 143 -3.23 11.98 -7.41
CA VAL A 143 -2.31 11.84 -8.55
C VAL A 143 -0.85 11.89 -8.08
N VAL A 144 -0.49 12.85 -7.23
CA VAL A 144 0.88 12.97 -6.70
C VAL A 144 1.29 11.70 -5.94
N PHE A 145 0.43 11.17 -5.07
CA PHE A 145 0.75 9.94 -4.36
C PHE A 145 0.77 8.72 -5.28
N ALA A 146 -0.09 8.67 -6.30
CA ALA A 146 -0.09 7.62 -7.30
C ALA A 146 1.20 7.61 -8.12
N ASP A 147 1.70 8.79 -8.50
CA ASP A 147 2.97 8.93 -9.22
C ASP A 147 4.16 8.45 -8.38
N ILE A 148 4.17 8.77 -7.08
CA ILE A 148 5.19 8.26 -6.13
C ILE A 148 5.13 6.73 -6.06
N LEU A 149 3.93 6.16 -5.99
CA LEU A 149 3.73 4.71 -5.95
C LEU A 149 4.21 4.03 -7.25
N ILE A 150 3.83 4.57 -8.41
CA ILE A 150 4.21 4.01 -9.71
C ILE A 150 5.73 4.06 -9.86
N THR A 151 6.36 5.18 -9.51
CA THR A 151 7.82 5.33 -9.57
C THR A 151 8.50 4.32 -8.64
N GLY A 152 7.98 4.13 -7.42
CA GLY A 152 8.47 3.11 -6.49
C GLY A 152 8.36 1.70 -7.04
N ALA A 153 7.22 1.35 -7.65
CA ALA A 153 6.98 0.01 -8.21
C ALA A 153 7.88 -0.30 -9.42
N VAL A 154 8.13 0.69 -10.28
CA VAL A 154 9.07 0.56 -11.41
C VAL A 154 10.50 0.33 -10.90
N VAL A 155 10.93 1.10 -9.90
CA VAL A 155 12.26 0.95 -9.30
C VAL A 155 12.43 -0.43 -8.66
N ASP A 156 11.43 -0.94 -7.94
CA ASP A 156 11.44 -2.29 -7.37
C ASP A 156 11.58 -3.37 -8.45
N SER A 157 10.82 -3.23 -9.53
CA SER A 157 10.85 -4.17 -10.67
C SER A 157 12.25 -4.22 -11.32
N ILE A 158 12.88 -3.06 -11.56
CA ILE A 158 14.23 -2.98 -12.14
C ILE A 158 15.26 -3.61 -11.18
N MET A 159 15.14 -3.34 -9.89
CA MET A 159 16.03 -3.89 -8.86
C MET A 159 15.94 -5.42 -8.77
N TYR A 160 14.74 -5.96 -8.92
CA TYR A 160 14.50 -7.39 -9.00
C TYR A 160 15.24 -8.00 -10.19
N PHE A 161 15.02 -7.49 -11.40
CA PHE A 161 15.69 -8.00 -12.60
C PHE A 161 17.22 -7.88 -12.50
N ALA A 162 17.73 -6.73 -12.04
CA ALA A 162 19.16 -6.52 -11.86
C ALA A 162 19.79 -7.52 -10.86
N THR A 163 19.09 -7.83 -9.77
CA THR A 163 19.60 -8.77 -8.75
C THR A 163 19.50 -10.23 -9.21
N TYR A 164 18.46 -10.57 -9.98
CA TYR A 164 18.30 -11.91 -10.55
C TYR A 164 19.44 -12.23 -11.54
N PHE A 165 19.71 -11.32 -12.47
CA PHE A 165 20.72 -11.51 -13.53
C PHE A 165 22.18 -11.25 -13.10
N GLN A 166 22.42 -10.69 -11.91
CA GLN A 166 23.79 -10.58 -11.37
C GLN A 166 24.38 -11.98 -11.15
N ASN A 167 25.30 -12.44 -12.02
CA ASN A 167 26.02 -13.70 -11.82
C ASN A 167 26.69 -13.71 -10.43
N PRO A 168 26.69 -14.86 -9.71
CA PRO A 168 27.43 -14.95 -8.47
C PRO A 168 28.88 -14.57 -8.75
N HIS A 169 29.37 -13.54 -8.06
CA HIS A 169 30.79 -13.25 -8.06
C HIS A 169 31.50 -14.50 -7.53
N HIS A 170 32.03 -15.30 -8.44
CA HIS A 170 33.03 -16.30 -8.16
C HIS A 170 34.14 -15.54 -7.41
N LYS A 171 34.16 -15.69 -6.07
CA LYS A 171 35.33 -15.33 -5.29
C LYS A 171 36.45 -16.14 -5.92
N ARG A 172 37.29 -15.51 -6.75
CA ARG A 172 38.58 -16.07 -7.12
C ARG A 172 39.24 -16.41 -5.80
N THR A 173 39.34 -17.71 -5.54
CA THR A 173 40.30 -18.29 -4.62
C THR A 173 41.63 -17.59 -4.89
N LYS A 174 42.07 -16.72 -3.99
CA LYS A 174 43.51 -16.54 -3.82
C LYS A 174 44.01 -17.85 -3.24
N CYS A 175 44.28 -18.80 -4.13
CA CYS A 175 45.25 -19.84 -3.88
C CYS A 175 46.60 -19.11 -3.78
N SER A 176 46.92 -18.57 -2.60
CA SER A 176 48.30 -18.28 -2.29
C SER A 176 48.93 -19.62 -1.92
N ILE A 177 49.64 -20.19 -2.89
CA ILE A 177 50.74 -21.10 -2.64
C ILE A 177 51.72 -20.34 -1.72
N GLN A 178 51.54 -20.46 -0.42
CA GLN A 178 52.60 -20.16 0.55
C GLN A 178 53.32 -21.49 0.73
N GLY A 179 54.38 -21.65 -0.06
CA GLY A 179 55.21 -22.84 -0.07
C GLY A 179 55.67 -23.23 1.32
N SER A 180 55.59 -24.54 1.57
CA SER A 180 56.54 -25.29 2.36
C SER A 180 57.93 -24.65 2.31
N LYS A 181 58.42 -24.19 3.47
CA LYS A 181 59.83 -24.27 3.81
C LYS A 181 59.94 -24.78 5.23
N ILE A 182 60.18 -26.09 5.30
CA ILE A 182 61.02 -26.75 6.29
C ILE A 182 62.36 -26.02 6.30
N TYR A 183 62.79 -25.53 7.47
CA TYR A 183 64.14 -25.70 8.06
C TYR A 183 64.08 -25.17 9.49
#